data_AF-A0A183B990-F1
#
_entry.id   AF-A0A183B990-F1
#
_cell.length_a   1.000
_cell.length_b   1.000
_cell.length_c   1.000
_cell.angle_alpha   90.00
_cell.angle_beta   90.00
_cell.angle_gamma   90.00
#
_symmetry.space_group_name_H-M   'P 1'
#
loop_
_entity.id
_entity.type
_entity.pdbx_description
1 polymer ?
#
loop_
_entity_poly.entity_id
_entity_poly.type
_entity_poly.pdbx_seq_one_letter_code
_entity_poly.pdbx_strand_id
1 'polypeptide(L)'
;MELPTVEKMNLQASPSEIEEWVKRFELWCSIRKGDIQNQSALFLTAGGRDLYSLLRNLAFPEAPPKLPCKSLKSLLLNHLLPTVFQAHERAKFNSMIRADHVSCREFILQLNRQASRCNYGDHLEEQMCDHLVPDIDNLTFQ
;
A
#
# COMPACT_ATOMS: atom_id res chain seq x y z
N MET A 1 17.55 9.10 22.93
CA MET A 1 17.14 9.02 21.51
C MET A 1 15.66 9.30 21.45
N GLU A 2 15.25 10.41 20.81
CA GLU A 2 13.83 10.59 20.48
C GLU A 2 13.46 9.52 19.46
N LEU A 3 12.39 8.78 19.74
CA LEU A 3 11.92 7.75 18.82
C LEU A 3 11.29 8.43 17.61
N PRO A 4 11.53 7.92 16.39
CA PRO A 4 10.90 8.47 15.19
C PRO A 4 9.39 8.54 15.40
N THR A 5 8.75 9.66 15.09
CA THR A 5 7.30 9.77 15.16
C THR A 5 6.72 9.27 13.83
N VAL A 6 5.79 8.31 13.87
CA VAL A 6 5.06 7.91 12.66
C VAL A 6 4.11 9.06 12.31
N GLU A 7 4.22 9.56 11.09
CA GLU A 7 3.29 10.55 10.55
C GLU A 7 1.85 10.04 10.64
N LYS A 8 0.88 10.93 10.88
CA LYS A 8 -0.53 10.54 10.99
C LYS A 8 -1.05 9.98 9.67
N MET A 9 -2.02 9.08 9.78
CA MET A 9 -2.68 8.50 8.63
C MET A 9 -3.53 9.54 7.89
N ASN A 10 -3.39 9.61 6.57
CA ASN A 10 -4.29 10.35 5.70
C ASN A 10 -5.30 9.38 5.07
N LEU A 11 -6.58 9.46 5.47
CA LEU A 11 -7.64 8.61 4.92
C LEU A 11 -8.02 8.93 3.46
N GLN A 12 -7.59 10.09 2.94
CA GLN A 12 -7.78 10.47 1.54
C GLN A 12 -6.61 10.03 0.65
N ALA A 13 -5.59 9.39 1.22
CA ALA A 13 -4.46 8.87 0.47
C ALA A 13 -4.88 7.68 -0.41
N SER A 14 -4.08 7.40 -1.43
CA SER A 14 -4.31 6.25 -2.29
C SER A 14 -4.16 4.92 -1.54
N PRO A 15 -4.83 3.85 -1.99
CA PRO A 15 -4.62 2.47 -1.54
C PRO A 15 -3.16 2.09 -1.21
N SER A 16 -2.23 2.42 -2.12
CA SER A 16 -0.80 2.12 -1.96
C SER A 16 -0.15 2.91 -0.83
N GLU A 17 -0.51 4.18 -0.66
CA GLU A 17 0.02 5.02 0.43
C GLU A 17 -0.51 4.55 1.79
N ILE A 18 -1.74 4.06 1.83
CA ILE A 18 -2.36 3.46 3.02
C ILE A 18 -1.61 2.19 3.43
N GLU A 19 -1.34 1.30 2.49
CA GLU A 19 -0.55 0.08 2.73
C GLU A 19 0.89 0.41 3.17
N GLU A 20 1.53 1.38 2.52
CA GLU A 20 2.85 1.86 2.89
C GLU A 20 2.84 2.37 4.34
N TRP A 21 1.84 3.18 4.71
CA TRP A 21 1.71 3.69 6.06
C TRP A 21 1.60 2.55 7.09
N VAL A 22 0.79 1.52 6.82
CA VAL A 22 0.66 0.34 7.70
C VAL A 22 2.00 -0.39 7.84
N LYS A 23 2.75 -0.59 6.75
CA LYS A 23 4.10 -1.19 6.78
C LYS A 23 5.09 -0.36 7.59
N ARG A 24 5.07 0.97 7.45
CA ARG A 24 5.91 1.88 8.25
C ARG A 24 5.55 1.81 9.73
N PHE A 25 4.26 1.70 10.07
CA PHE A 25 3.81 1.52 11.44
C PHE A 25 4.35 0.20 12.05
N GLU A 26 4.33 -0.89 11.28
CA GLU A 26 4.88 -2.18 11.73
C GLU A 26 6.38 -2.11 11.99
N LEU A 27 7.13 -1.45 11.10
CA LEU A 27 8.56 -1.20 11.28
C LEU A 27 8.82 -0.33 12.52
N TRP A 28 8.00 0.70 12.73
CA TRP A 28 8.11 1.54 13.93
C TRP A 28 7.84 0.75 15.22
N CYS A 29 6.85 -0.14 15.20
CA CYS A 29 6.56 -1.04 16.31
C CYS A 29 7.70 -2.02 16.58
N SER A 30 8.40 -2.53 15.56
CA SER A 30 9.50 -3.49 15.77
C SER A 30 10.73 -2.87 16.43
N ILE A 31 10.98 -1.57 16.18
CA ILE A 31 12.06 -0.80 16.82
C ILE A 31 11.75 -0.56 18.30
N ARG A 32 10.48 -0.30 18.64
CA ARG A 32 10.01 -0.22 20.03
C ARG A 32 9.85 -1.65 20.57
N LYS A 33 10.88 -2.20 21.22
CA LYS A 33 10.81 -3.45 22.02
C LYS A 33 9.88 -3.30 23.25
N GLY A 34 8.62 -2.95 23.06
CA GLY A 34 7.66 -2.60 24.09
C GLY A 34 6.30 -3.22 23.79
N ASP A 35 5.99 -4.23 24.60
CA ASP A 35 4.70 -4.87 24.85
C ASP A 35 3.69 -4.95 23.70
N ILE A 36 3.58 -6.16 23.12
CA ILE A 36 2.56 -6.54 22.13
C ILE A 36 1.15 -6.19 22.63
N GLN A 37 0.94 -6.18 23.95
CA GLN A 37 -0.36 -5.90 24.60
C GLN A 37 -0.95 -4.53 24.26
N ASN A 38 -0.14 -3.55 23.82
CA ASN A 38 -0.63 -2.21 23.50
C ASN A 38 -0.55 -1.82 22.02
N GLN A 39 -0.31 -2.77 21.10
CA GLN A 39 -0.23 -2.44 19.67
C GLN A 39 -1.53 -1.84 19.11
N SER A 40 -2.70 -2.24 19.61
CA SER A 40 -3.98 -1.66 19.18
C SER A 40 -4.10 -0.20 19.62
N ALA A 41 -3.73 0.12 20.86
CA ALA A 41 -3.72 1.48 21.37
C ALA A 41 -2.71 2.35 20.61
N LEU A 42 -1.52 1.82 20.30
CA LEU A 42 -0.52 2.50 19.49
C LEU A 42 -1.02 2.78 18.07
N PHE A 43 -1.66 1.80 17.42
CA PHE A 43 -2.21 1.95 16.08
C PHE A 43 -3.27 3.03 16.01
N LEU A 44 -4.22 3.00 16.95
CA LEU A 44 -5.29 3.98 17.08
C LEU A 44 -4.77 5.39 17.38
N THR A 45 -3.72 5.50 18.21
CA THR A 45 -3.12 6.79 18.57
C THR A 45 -2.28 7.36 17.42
N ALA A 46 -1.46 6.53 16.77
CA ALA A 46 -0.61 6.93 15.65
C ALA A 46 -1.42 7.31 14.40
N GLY A 47 -2.49 6.57 14.11
CA GLY A 47 -3.37 6.88 12.98
C GLY A 47 -4.21 8.15 13.17
N GLY A 48 -4.38 8.62 14.41
CA GLY A 48 -5.05 9.88 14.71
C GLY A 48 -6.58 9.80 14.73
N ARG A 49 -7.21 10.98 14.81
CA ARG A 49 -8.66 11.13 15.06
C ARG A 49 -9.51 10.45 13.98
N ASP A 50 -9.18 10.68 12.72
CA ASP A 50 -10.03 10.26 11.61
C ASP A 50 -10.01 8.73 11.47
N LEU A 51 -8.82 8.12 11.56
CA LEU A 51 -8.67 6.67 11.59
C LEU A 51 -9.38 6.04 12.79
N TYR A 52 -9.28 6.65 13.98
CA TYR A 52 -10.01 6.17 15.15
C TYR A 52 -11.54 6.21 14.94
N SER A 53 -12.06 7.32 14.41
CA SER A 53 -13.49 7.48 14.13
C SER A 53 -13.99 6.45 13.12
N LEU A 54 -13.22 6.20 12.06
CA LEU A 54 -13.52 5.17 11.07
C LEU A 54 -13.56 3.78 11.72
N LEU A 55 -12.50 3.38 12.44
CA LEU A 55 -12.42 2.06 13.06
C LEU A 55 -13.47 1.87 14.15
N ARG A 56 -13.88 2.92 14.86
CA ARG A 56 -15.00 2.86 15.81
C ARG A 56 -16.30 2.44 15.12
N ASN A 57 -16.56 2.95 13.93
CA ASN A 57 -17.76 2.59 13.17
C ASN A 57 -17.63 1.17 12.60
N LEU A 58 -16.44 0.79 12.11
CA LEU A 58 -16.19 -0.54 11.53
C LEU A 58 -16.14 -1.67 12.56
N ALA A 59 -15.73 -1.38 13.80
CA ALA A 59 -15.61 -2.36 14.88
C ALA A 59 -16.93 -2.63 15.62
N PHE A 60 -17.99 -1.88 15.35
CA PHE A 60 -19.27 -2.01 16.05
C PHE A 60 -19.82 -3.44 15.96
N PRO A 61 -20.27 -4.06 17.07
CA PRO A 61 -20.58 -3.48 18.39
C PRO A 61 -19.42 -3.41 19.39
N GLU A 62 -18.22 -3.85 19.00
CA GLU A 62 -17.05 -3.87 19.87
C GLU A 62 -16.32 -2.51 19.90
N ALA A 63 -15.52 -2.30 20.95
CA ALA A 63 -14.69 -1.10 21.05
C ALA A 63 -13.34 -1.35 20.34
N PRO A 64 -12.87 -0.47 19.44
CA PRO A 64 -11.61 -0.67 18.70
C PRO A 64 -10.40 -1.03 19.56
N PRO A 65 -10.19 -0.43 20.76
CA PRO A 65 -9.05 -0.81 21.61
C PRO A 65 -9.09 -2.25 22.12
N LYS A 66 -10.26 -2.90 22.14
CA LYS A 66 -10.42 -4.31 22.56
C LYS A 66 -10.07 -5.29 21.43
N LEU A 67 -10.06 -4.82 20.18
CA LEU A 67 -9.70 -5.65 19.04
C LEU A 67 -8.18 -5.82 18.93
N PRO A 68 -7.69 -6.99 18.51
CA PRO A 68 -6.28 -7.16 18.17
C PRO A 68 -5.85 -6.20 17.05
N CYS A 69 -4.62 -5.68 17.12
CA CYS A 69 -4.08 -4.76 16.12
C CYS A 69 -4.15 -5.33 14.70
N LYS A 70 -3.95 -6.64 14.55
CA LYS A 70 -4.13 -7.35 13.28
C LYS A 70 -5.54 -7.19 12.72
N SER A 71 -6.57 -7.34 13.55
CA SER A 71 -7.97 -7.18 13.14
C SER A 71 -8.29 -5.74 12.75
N LEU A 72 -7.76 -4.75 13.49
CA LEU A 72 -7.91 -3.33 13.16
C LEU A 72 -7.30 -2.97 11.80
N LYS A 73 -6.10 -3.49 11.50
CA LYS A 73 -5.45 -3.31 10.19
C LYS A 73 -6.29 -3.93 9.07
N SER A 74 -6.80 -5.15 9.27
CA SER A 74 -7.68 -5.80 8.30
C SER A 74 -8.97 -5.03 8.06
N LEU A 75 -9.63 -4.51 9.11
CA LEU A 75 -10.81 -3.67 8.97
C LEU A 75 -10.52 -2.40 8.16
N LEU A 76 -9.40 -1.73 8.46
CA LEU A 76 -8.97 -0.53 7.73
C LEU A 76 -8.74 -0.83 6.25
N LEU A 77 -7.95 -1.87 5.96
CA LEU A 77 -7.59 -2.25 4.60
C LEU A 77 -8.83 -2.72 3.82
N ASN A 78 -9.70 -3.54 4.39
CA ASN A 78 -10.91 -4.00 3.70
C ASN A 78 -11.90 -2.87 3.38
N HIS A 79 -11.93 -1.80 4.18
CA HIS A 79 -12.80 -0.65 3.93
C HIS A 79 -12.19 0.32 2.90
N LEU A 80 -10.90 0.65 3.04
CA LEU A 80 -10.24 1.64 2.18
C LEU A 80 -9.70 1.08 0.87
N LEU A 81 -9.43 -0.22 0.86
CA LEU A 81 -9.21 -1.01 -0.35
C LEU A 81 -10.54 -1.70 -0.63
N PRO A 82 -11.54 -1.04 -1.27
CA PRO A 82 -12.61 -1.81 -1.89
C PRO A 82 -11.88 -2.82 -2.76
N THR A 83 -12.14 -4.12 -2.54
CA THR A 83 -11.43 -5.24 -3.16
C THR A 83 -10.93 -4.77 -4.51
N VAL A 84 -9.64 -4.40 -4.56
CA VAL A 84 -9.10 -3.65 -5.68
C VAL A 84 -9.61 -4.40 -6.88
N PHE A 85 -10.39 -3.75 -7.76
CA PHE A 85 -10.89 -4.48 -8.91
C PHE A 85 -9.63 -4.81 -9.68
N GLN A 86 -9.07 -5.99 -9.44
CA GLN A 86 -7.72 -6.33 -9.87
C GLN A 86 -7.67 -6.19 -11.38
N ALA A 87 -8.79 -6.49 -12.03
CA ALA A 87 -9.05 -6.20 -13.43
C ALA A 87 -8.87 -4.72 -13.82
N HIS A 88 -9.25 -3.73 -13.00
CA HIS A 88 -8.98 -2.31 -13.28
C HIS A 88 -7.49 -1.96 -13.19
N GLU A 89 -6.81 -2.36 -12.11
CA GLU A 89 -5.38 -2.07 -11.96
C GLU A 89 -4.54 -2.80 -13.02
N ARG A 90 -4.90 -4.05 -13.33
CA ARG A 90 -4.30 -4.85 -14.41
C ARG A 90 -4.63 -4.27 -15.77
N ALA A 91 -5.84 -3.78 -16.02
CA ALA A 91 -6.16 -3.08 -17.26
C ALA A 91 -5.34 -1.80 -17.41
N LYS A 92 -5.15 -1.05 -16.32
CA LYS A 92 -4.30 0.14 -16.32
C LYS A 92 -2.84 -0.23 -16.59
N PHE A 93 -2.29 -1.25 -15.93
CA PHE A 93 -0.96 -1.79 -16.19
C PHE A 93 -0.80 -2.17 -17.67
N ASN A 94 -1.72 -2.99 -18.19
CA ASN A 94 -1.76 -3.46 -19.57
C ASN A 94 -1.91 -2.34 -20.62
N SER A 95 -2.36 -1.15 -20.21
CA SER A 95 -2.48 0.02 -21.07
C SER A 95 -1.27 0.95 -21.02
N MET A 96 -0.28 0.69 -20.16
CA MET A 96 0.89 1.53 -20.03
C MET A 96 1.81 1.34 -21.23
N ILE A 97 2.07 2.44 -21.94
CA ILE A 97 3.03 2.52 -23.03
C ILE A 97 3.99 3.66 -22.72
N ARG A 98 5.28 3.46 -22.93
CA ARG A 98 6.28 4.52 -22.73
C ARG A 98 6.06 5.62 -23.75
N ALA A 99 5.99 6.85 -23.27
CA ALA A 99 6.00 8.01 -24.16
C ALA A 99 7.44 8.31 -24.64
N ASP A 100 7.58 8.83 -25.85
CA ASP A 100 8.90 9.09 -26.49
C ASP A 100 9.86 9.92 -25.62
N HIS A 101 9.31 10.86 -24.84
CA HIS A 101 10.08 11.77 -23.97
C HIS A 101 10.39 11.17 -22.58
N VAL A 102 9.86 9.99 -22.26
CA VAL A 102 10.09 9.31 -20.98
C VAL A 102 11.21 8.30 -21.16
N SER A 103 12.25 8.42 -20.33
CA SER A 103 13.37 7.47 -20.35
C SER A 103 12.91 6.07 -19.92
N CYS A 104 13.58 5.02 -20.40
CA CYS A 104 13.27 3.64 -20.00
C CYS A 104 13.35 3.45 -18.48
N ARG A 105 14.31 4.10 -17.81
CA ARG A 105 14.43 4.04 -16.34
C ARG A 105 13.22 4.65 -15.64
N GLU A 106 12.76 5.81 -16.10
CA GLU A 106 11.58 6.48 -15.55
C GLU A 106 10.33 5.63 -15.77
N PHE A 107 10.19 5.05 -16.97
CA PHE A 107 9.08 4.18 -17.31
C PHE A 107 9.07 2.90 -16.45
N ILE A 108 10.22 2.26 -16.24
CA ILE A 108 10.36 1.09 -15.34
C ILE A 108 9.89 1.44 -13.91
N LEU A 109 10.19 2.63 -13.39
CA LEU A 109 9.72 3.05 -12.08
C LEU A 109 8.19 3.23 -12.04
N GLN A 110 7.61 3.81 -13.08
CA GLN A 110 6.16 3.95 -13.21
C GLN A 110 5.47 2.57 -13.32
N LEU A 111 6.03 1.68 -14.14
CA LEU A 111 5.55 0.32 -14.35
C LEU A 111 5.57 -0.49 -13.04
N ASN A 112 6.69 -0.43 -12.30
CA ASN A 112 6.83 -1.06 -10.98
C ASN A 112 5.79 -0.54 -9.97
N ARG A 113 5.56 0.79 -9.96
CA ARG A 113 4.54 1.40 -9.08
C ARG A 113 3.13 0.92 -9.42
N GLN A 114 2.82 0.70 -10.69
CA GLN A 114 1.51 0.19 -11.09
C GLN A 114 1.40 -1.34 -10.85
N ALA A 115 2.47 -2.10 -11.10
CA ALA A 115 2.50 -3.54 -10.89
C ALA A 115 2.28 -3.94 -9.43
N SER A 116 2.79 -3.14 -8.48
CA SER A 116 2.58 -3.35 -7.04
C SER A 116 1.11 -3.33 -6.63
N ARG A 117 0.24 -2.71 -7.43
CA ARG A 117 -1.22 -2.60 -7.22
C ARG A 117 -2.01 -3.72 -7.91
N CYS A 118 -1.39 -4.50 -8.79
CA CYS A 118 -2.05 -5.47 -9.65
C CYS A 118 -2.21 -6.87 -9.03
N ASN A 119 -1.49 -7.14 -7.94
CA ASN A 119 -1.47 -8.43 -7.25
C ASN A 119 -1.29 -9.61 -8.21
N TYR A 120 -0.20 -9.60 -8.99
CA TYR A 120 0.15 -10.68 -9.93
C TYR A 120 0.68 -11.95 -9.26
N GLY A 121 1.11 -11.84 -7.99
CA GLY A 121 1.74 -12.95 -7.27
C GLY A 121 2.98 -13.44 -8.01
N ASP A 122 3.07 -14.75 -8.23
CA ASP A 122 4.23 -15.40 -8.86
C ASP A 122 4.42 -15.02 -10.34
N HIS A 123 3.42 -14.42 -10.99
CA HIS A 123 3.49 -14.01 -12.40
C HIS A 123 4.04 -12.59 -12.60
N LEU A 124 4.41 -11.88 -11.52
CA LEU A 124 4.82 -10.47 -11.61
C LEU A 124 5.99 -10.27 -12.59
N GLU A 125 7.01 -11.12 -12.51
CA GLU A 125 8.21 -11.01 -13.35
C GLU A 125 7.89 -11.19 -14.84
N GLU A 126 7.07 -12.19 -15.18
CA GLU A 126 6.59 -12.43 -16.54
C GLU A 126 5.83 -11.21 -17.10
N GLN A 127 4.90 -10.67 -16.32
CA GLN A 127 4.10 -9.50 -16.74
C GLN A 127 4.94 -8.24 -16.95
N MET A 128 6.00 -8.08 -16.15
CA MET A 128 6.96 -6.98 -16.32
C MET A 128 7.79 -7.15 -17.60
N CYS A 129 8.27 -8.36 -17.88
CA CYS A 129 9.03 -8.65 -19.10
C CYS A 129 8.20 -8.39 -20.36
N ASP A 130 6.95 -8.85 -20.40
CA ASP A 130 6.04 -8.66 -21.54
C ASP A 130 5.83 -7.18 -21.91
N HIS A 131 5.89 -6.28 -20.91
CA HIS A 131 5.76 -4.84 -21.12
C HIS A 131 7.07 -4.15 -21.48
N LEU A 132 8.22 -4.69 -21.06
CA LEU A 132 9.53 -4.08 -21.29
C LEU A 132 10.18 -4.53 -22.59
N VAL A 133 9.92 -5.76 -23.06
CA VAL A 133 10.48 -6.29 -24.31
C VAL A 133 10.17 -5.41 -25.52
N PRO A 134 8.91 -4.98 -25.76
CA PRO A 134 8.60 -4.09 -26.89
C PRO A 134 9.32 -2.74 -26.81
N ASP A 135 9.59 -2.26 -25.60
CA ASP A 135 10.29 -0.99 -25.37
C ASP A 135 11.79 -1.08 -25.66
N ILE A 136 12.41 -2.22 -25.36
CA ILE A 136 13.82 -2.48 -25.61
C ILE A 136 14.08 -2.75 -27.10
N ASP A 137 13.18 -3.50 -27.75
CA ASP A 137 13.28 -3.76 -29.20
C ASP A 137 13.13 -2.48 -30.03
N ASN A 138 12.37 -1.49 -29.56
CA ASN A 138 12.29 -0.18 -30.22
C ASN A 138 13.59 0.65 -30.10
N LEU A 139 14.51 0.33 -29.18
CA LEU A 139 15.82 0.98 -29.08
C LEU A 139 16.87 0.37 -30.01
N THR A 140 16.70 -0.88 -30.44
CA THR A 140 17.68 -1.61 -31.26
C THR A 140 17.47 -1.44 -32.77
N PHE A 141 16.36 -0.83 -33.20
CA PHE A 141 16.03 -0.56 -34.61
C PHE A 141 16.10 0.93 -35.03
N GLN A 142 16.76 1.79 -34.25
CA GLN A 142 17.11 3.18 -34.63
C GLN A 142 18.61 3.31 -34.88
#